data_AF-A0A2V4D3K1-F1
#
_entry.id   AF-A0A2V4D3K1-F1
#
_cell.length_a   1.000
_cell.length_b   1.000
_cell.length_c   1.000
_cell.angle_alpha   90.00
_cell.angle_beta   90.00
_cell.angle_gamma   90.00
#
_symmetry.space_group_name_H-M   'P 1'
#
loop_
_entity.id
_entity.type
_entity.pdbx_description
1 polymer ?
#
loop_
_entity_poly.entity_id
_entity_poly.type
_entity_poly.pdbx_seq_one_letter_code
_entity_poly.pdbx_strand_id
1 'polypeptide(L)'
;MRQVLGLPILIAVTAMLLLAGSVVAEEDDVDTFGENVGKRLGNVSGILLVLTMSIVVWKPVLKYLRKKADKLAEDGKWLKKKLGKVNRWYMKIHYWIGFAAVVAGLIHGIAMNKWEILFWAGWVGMLLMSVTGGLLLWKWPPKKVRKGARLIHAQRALLVITVAFIFISHRGFN
;
A
#
# COMPACT_ATOMS: atom_id res chain seq x y z
N MET A 1 -6.82 27.20 -2.55
CA MET A 1 -5.53 26.60 -2.94
C MET A 1 -5.36 25.18 -2.37
N ARG A 2 -5.89 24.13 -3.00
CA ARG A 2 -5.86 22.74 -2.43
C ARG A 2 -5.37 21.65 -3.40
N GLN A 3 -4.73 22.02 -4.51
CA GLN A 3 -4.36 21.08 -5.58
C GLN A 3 -2.84 20.91 -5.84
N VAL A 4 -1.96 21.72 -5.24
CA VAL A 4 -0.54 21.73 -5.66
C VAL A 4 0.30 20.61 -5.00
N LEU A 5 -0.09 20.11 -3.82
CA LEU A 5 0.64 19.04 -3.11
C LEU A 5 0.37 17.62 -3.63
N GLY A 6 -0.61 17.42 -4.52
CA GLY A 6 -0.99 16.08 -5.00
C GLY A 6 -0.13 15.55 -6.14
N LEU A 7 0.27 16.44 -7.05
CA LEU A 7 1.02 16.10 -8.26
C LEU A 7 2.47 15.67 -7.98
N PRO A 8 3.28 16.38 -7.16
CA PRO A 8 4.66 15.97 -6.90
C PRO A 8 4.74 14.63 -6.13
N ILE A 9 3.76 14.35 -5.25
CA ILE A 9 3.70 13.08 -4.52
C ILE A 9 3.24 11.95 -5.44
N LEU A 10 2.32 12.19 -6.37
CA LEU A 10 1.94 11.21 -7.38
C LEU A 10 3.12 10.85 -8.28
N ILE A 11 3.95 11.84 -8.64
CA ILE A 11 5.19 11.64 -9.39
C ILE A 11 6.20 10.86 -8.56
N ALA A 12 6.40 11.21 -7.28
CA ALA A 12 7.32 10.49 -6.39
C ALA A 12 6.90 9.03 -6.16
N VAL A 13 5.61 8.77 -5.96
CA VAL A 13 5.08 7.39 -5.84
C VAL A 13 5.20 6.65 -7.17
N THR A 14 4.90 7.29 -8.31
CA THR A 14 5.08 6.66 -9.63
C THR A 14 6.55 6.35 -9.93
N ALA A 15 7.47 7.26 -9.61
CA ALA A 15 8.91 7.05 -9.76
C ALA A 15 9.39 5.89 -8.86
N MET A 16 8.90 5.83 -7.63
CA MET A 16 9.22 4.75 -6.71
C MET A 16 8.63 3.39 -7.16
N LEU A 17 7.44 3.39 -7.77
CA LEU A 17 6.84 2.21 -8.40
C LEU A 17 7.66 1.70 -9.59
N LEU A 18 8.26 2.60 -10.38
CA LEU A 18 9.14 2.24 -11.50
C LEU A 18 10.49 1.69 -11.02
N LEU A 19 11.02 2.22 -9.91
CA LEU A 19 12.28 1.76 -9.31
C LEU A 19 12.17 0.42 -8.59
N ALA A 20 10.98 0.03 -8.13
CA ALA A 20 10.75 -1.29 -7.54
C ALA A 20 10.76 -2.45 -8.57
N GLY A 21 10.79 -2.13 -9.87
CA GLY A 21 10.73 -3.11 -10.97
C GLY A 21 12.06 -3.74 -11.38
N SER A 22 13.21 -3.30 -10.84
CA SER A 22 14.51 -3.90 -11.16
C SER A 22 14.83 -5.05 -10.21
N VAL A 23 14.23 -6.22 -10.46
CA VAL A 23 14.71 -7.50 -9.92
C VAL A 23 16.00 -7.84 -10.65
N VAL A 24 17.14 -7.47 -10.05
CA VAL A 24 18.45 -8.00 -10.43
C VAL A 24 18.65 -9.25 -9.59
N ALA A 25 18.76 -10.40 -10.26
CA ALA A 25 19.22 -11.63 -9.65
C ALA A 25 20.75 -11.63 -9.78
N GLU A 26 21.45 -11.65 -8.65
CA GLU A 26 22.90 -11.91 -8.61
C GLU A 26 23.22 -12.95 -7.53
N GLU A 27 24.41 -13.53 -7.69
CA GLU A 27 24.79 -14.94 -7.59
C GLU A 27 25.11 -15.49 -6.18
N ASP A 28 24.81 -16.78 -6.03
CA ASP A 28 25.28 -17.83 -5.11
C ASP A 28 26.20 -17.45 -3.92
N ASP A 29 25.56 -17.16 -2.78
CA ASP A 29 26.07 -17.50 -1.44
C ASP A 29 25.24 -18.67 -0.86
N VAL A 30 25.83 -19.49 0.00
CA VAL A 30 25.18 -20.69 0.58
C VAL A 30 24.13 -20.29 1.64
N ASP A 31 23.05 -19.68 1.17
CA ASP A 31 21.96 -19.14 2.00
C ASP A 31 21.21 -20.28 2.72
N THR A 32 21.02 -20.12 4.04
CA THR A 32 20.21 -21.07 4.82
C THR A 32 18.75 -21.01 4.36
N PHE A 33 17.99 -22.12 4.44
CA PHE A 33 16.57 -22.17 4.01
C PHE A 33 15.72 -21.01 4.57
N GLY A 34 15.94 -20.61 5.84
CA GLY A 34 15.25 -19.48 6.46
C GLY A 34 15.54 -18.13 5.81
N GLU A 35 16.79 -17.89 5.40
CA GLU A 35 17.22 -16.65 4.73
C GLU A 35 16.61 -16.56 3.32
N ASN A 36 16.63 -17.66 2.57
CA ASN A 36 16.00 -17.75 1.25
C ASN A 36 14.49 -17.46 1.30
N VAL A 37 13.79 -18.02 2.29
CA VAL A 37 12.36 -17.73 2.51
C VAL A 37 12.17 -16.27 2.92
N GLY A 38 13.04 -15.75 3.79
CA GLY A 38 13.07 -14.34 4.19
C GLY A 38 13.18 -13.39 3.00
N LYS A 39 14.21 -13.54 2.15
CA LYS A 39 14.44 -12.71 0.95
C LYS A 39 13.23 -12.73 0.02
N ARG A 40 12.66 -13.92 -0.26
CA ARG A 40 11.45 -14.05 -1.09
C ARG A 40 10.23 -13.35 -0.49
N LEU A 41 10.00 -13.49 0.81
CA LEU A 41 8.88 -12.83 1.49
C LEU A 41 9.07 -11.31 1.57
N GLY A 42 10.30 -10.81 1.63
CA GLY A 42 10.62 -9.39 1.51
C GLY A 42 10.15 -8.83 0.16
N ASN A 43 10.54 -9.50 -0.94
CA ASN A 43 10.12 -9.13 -2.29
C ASN A 43 8.59 -9.20 -2.46
N VAL A 44 7.96 -10.27 -1.98
CA VAL A 44 6.48 -10.41 -2.01
C VAL A 44 5.82 -9.28 -1.23
N SER A 45 6.31 -8.97 -0.03
CA SER A 45 5.80 -7.87 0.79
C SER A 45 5.92 -6.52 0.06
N GLY A 46 7.06 -6.25 -0.57
CA GLY A 46 7.29 -5.07 -1.39
C GLY A 46 6.29 -4.93 -2.54
N ILE A 47 6.06 -6.00 -3.30
CA ILE A 47 5.07 -6.03 -4.40
C ILE A 47 3.65 -5.78 -3.85
N LEU A 48 3.27 -6.42 -2.75
CA LEU A 48 1.95 -6.23 -2.14
C LEU A 48 1.77 -4.80 -1.61
N LEU A 49 2.83 -4.20 -1.05
CA LEU A 49 2.84 -2.81 -0.60
C LEU A 49 2.60 -1.85 -1.80
N VAL A 50 3.29 -2.09 -2.90
CA VAL A 50 3.08 -1.38 -4.17
C VAL A 50 1.64 -1.51 -4.67
N LEU A 51 1.11 -2.74 -4.70
CA LEU A 51 -0.25 -3.00 -5.16
C LEU A 51 -1.30 -2.32 -4.28
N THR A 52 -1.10 -2.30 -2.95
CA THR A 52 -2.03 -1.60 -2.06
C THR A 52 -1.95 -0.07 -2.24
N MET A 53 -0.77 0.48 -2.53
CA MET A 53 -0.57 1.90 -2.84
C MET A 53 -1.21 2.37 -4.14
N SER A 54 -1.64 1.47 -5.02
CA SER A 54 -2.42 1.81 -6.22
C SER A 54 -3.67 2.65 -5.91
N ILE A 55 -4.13 2.69 -4.64
CA ILE A 55 -5.26 3.49 -4.18
C ILE A 55 -5.06 4.99 -4.41
N VAL A 56 -3.79 5.43 -4.41
CA VAL A 56 -3.39 6.81 -4.69
C VAL A 56 -3.78 7.20 -6.13
N VAL A 57 -3.72 6.25 -7.06
CA VAL A 57 -4.12 6.45 -8.47
C VAL A 57 -5.61 6.15 -8.65
N TRP A 58 -6.09 5.04 -8.07
CA TRP A 58 -7.47 4.57 -8.26
C TRP A 58 -8.52 5.58 -7.81
N LYS A 59 -8.35 6.22 -6.63
CA LYS A 59 -9.35 7.16 -6.10
C LYS A 59 -9.56 8.40 -6.98
N PRO A 60 -8.50 9.12 -7.43
CA PRO A 60 -8.61 10.18 -8.42
C PRO A 60 -9.24 9.72 -9.74
N VAL A 61 -8.80 8.58 -10.27
CA VAL A 61 -9.32 8.02 -11.53
C VAL A 61 -10.81 7.72 -11.41
N LEU A 62 -11.25 7.03 -10.36
CA LEU A 62 -12.65 6.74 -10.11
C LEU A 62 -13.49 8.03 -10.02
N LYS A 63 -12.99 9.06 -9.33
CA LYS A 63 -13.66 10.37 -9.22
C LYS A 63 -13.80 11.03 -10.60
N TYR A 64 -12.73 11.00 -11.40
CA TYR A 64 -12.71 11.53 -12.76
C TYR A 64 -13.72 10.80 -13.66
N LEU A 65 -13.66 9.47 -13.71
CA LEU A 65 -14.56 8.63 -14.50
C LEU A 65 -16.03 8.85 -14.12
N ARG A 66 -16.34 8.95 -12.81
CA ARG A 66 -17.71 9.24 -12.36
C ARG A 66 -18.20 10.62 -12.75
N LYS A 67 -17.32 11.64 -12.76
CA LYS A 67 -17.65 13.01 -13.17
C LYS A 67 -17.89 13.10 -14.69
N LYS A 68 -17.17 12.31 -15.48
CA LYS A 68 -17.24 12.30 -16.95
C LYS A 68 -18.13 11.20 -17.51
N ALA A 69 -18.80 10.42 -16.67
CA ALA A 69 -19.51 9.21 -17.09
C ALA A 69 -20.56 9.47 -18.18
N ASP A 70 -21.29 10.60 -18.12
CA ASP A 70 -22.31 10.96 -19.13
C ASP A 70 -21.69 11.37 -20.48
N LYS A 71 -20.36 11.58 -20.54
CA LYS A 71 -19.58 11.80 -21.77
C LYS A 71 -18.81 10.56 -22.24
N LEU A 72 -18.67 9.55 -21.39
CA LEU A 72 -17.87 8.35 -21.64
C LEU A 72 -18.72 7.13 -22.01
N ALA A 73 -20.02 7.18 -21.74
CA ALA A 73 -20.96 6.13 -22.08
C ALA A 73 -22.32 6.76 -22.40
N GLU A 74 -23.06 6.12 -23.30
CA GLU A 74 -24.44 6.49 -23.64
C GLU A 74 -25.35 6.46 -22.40
N ASP A 75 -25.21 5.42 -21.57
CA ASP A 75 -25.85 5.35 -20.25
C ASP A 75 -24.83 5.65 -19.13
N GLY A 76 -24.69 6.95 -18.81
CA GLY A 76 -23.86 7.41 -17.71
C GLY A 76 -24.31 6.90 -16.33
N LYS A 77 -25.60 6.59 -16.13
CA LYS A 77 -26.11 6.00 -14.87
C LYS A 77 -25.61 4.56 -14.73
N TRP A 78 -25.68 3.78 -15.80
CA TRP A 78 -25.12 2.42 -15.83
C TRP A 78 -23.62 2.42 -15.51
N LEU A 79 -22.84 3.31 -16.14
CA LEU A 79 -21.40 3.40 -15.89
C LEU A 79 -21.10 3.77 -14.43
N LYS A 80 -21.81 4.76 -13.86
CA LYS A 80 -21.68 5.13 -12.44
C LYS A 80 -21.99 3.94 -11.52
N LYS A 81 -23.01 3.12 -11.83
CA LYS A 81 -23.38 1.91 -11.07
C LYS A 81 -22.29 0.83 -11.16
N LYS A 82 -21.74 0.59 -12.35
CA LYS A 82 -20.65 -0.37 -12.59
C LYS A 82 -19.37 0.04 -11.86
N LEU A 83 -18.96 1.30 -11.98
CA LEU A 83 -17.82 1.88 -11.24
C LEU A 83 -18.01 1.74 -9.71
N GLY A 84 -19.23 1.88 -9.22
CA GLY A 84 -19.57 1.63 -7.82
C GLY A 84 -19.33 0.18 -7.38
N LYS A 85 -19.71 -0.80 -8.21
CA LYS A 85 -19.43 -2.24 -7.97
C LYS A 85 -17.92 -2.52 -7.98
N VAL A 86 -17.20 -2.02 -8.98
CA VAL A 86 -15.74 -2.20 -9.10
C VAL A 86 -15.03 -1.58 -7.90
N ASN A 87 -15.39 -0.36 -7.48
CA ASN A 87 -14.80 0.26 -6.31
C ASN A 87 -15.06 -0.55 -5.02
N ARG A 88 -16.22 -1.18 -4.86
CA ARG A 88 -16.46 -2.04 -3.67
C ARG A 88 -15.52 -3.24 -3.64
N TRP A 89 -15.32 -3.90 -4.78
CA TRP A 89 -14.37 -5.00 -4.91
C TRP A 89 -12.94 -4.54 -4.67
N TYR A 90 -12.54 -3.46 -5.33
CA TYR A 90 -11.23 -2.84 -5.16
C TYR A 90 -10.91 -2.55 -3.69
N MET A 91 -11.83 -1.95 -2.93
CA MET A 91 -11.59 -1.63 -1.52
C MET A 91 -11.42 -2.88 -0.65
N LYS A 92 -12.12 -3.98 -0.94
CA LYS A 92 -11.93 -5.26 -0.25
C LYS A 92 -10.54 -5.85 -0.55
N ILE A 93 -10.15 -5.83 -1.83
CA ILE A 93 -8.85 -6.33 -2.29
C ILE A 93 -7.72 -5.51 -1.68
N HIS A 94 -7.81 -4.18 -1.70
CA HIS A 94 -6.82 -3.27 -1.09
C HIS A 94 -6.56 -3.61 0.38
N TYR A 95 -7.62 -3.87 1.15
CA TYR A 95 -7.48 -4.27 2.55
C TYR A 95 -6.73 -5.60 2.69
N TRP A 96 -7.15 -6.64 1.96
CA TRP A 96 -6.53 -7.96 2.07
C TRP A 96 -5.09 -8.00 1.56
N ILE A 97 -4.79 -7.29 0.48
CA ILE A 97 -3.43 -7.13 -0.04
C ILE A 97 -2.56 -6.38 0.98
N GLY A 98 -3.05 -5.28 1.56
CA GLY A 98 -2.32 -4.53 2.58
C GLY A 98 -2.05 -5.36 3.84
N PHE A 99 -3.03 -6.15 4.28
CA PHE A 99 -2.86 -7.08 5.39
C PHE A 99 -1.82 -8.17 5.08
N ALA A 100 -1.89 -8.78 3.89
CA ALA A 100 -0.91 -9.76 3.45
C ALA A 100 0.52 -9.19 3.39
N ALA A 101 0.67 -7.93 2.96
CA ALA A 101 1.96 -7.23 2.98
C ALA A 101 2.51 -7.10 4.41
N VAL A 102 1.67 -6.76 5.40
CA VAL A 102 2.10 -6.69 6.82
C VAL A 102 2.57 -8.04 7.33
N VAL A 103 1.83 -9.11 7.02
CA VAL A 103 2.20 -10.48 7.45
C VAL A 103 3.50 -10.94 6.79
N ALA A 104 3.61 -10.79 5.47
CA ALA A 104 4.84 -11.14 4.73
C ALA A 104 6.04 -10.33 5.23
N GLY A 105 5.86 -9.03 5.46
CA GLY A 105 6.87 -8.16 6.05
C GLY A 105 7.30 -8.61 7.45
N LEU A 106 6.36 -9.01 8.31
CA LEU A 106 6.70 -9.51 9.64
C LEU A 106 7.58 -10.77 9.57
N ILE A 107 7.16 -11.75 8.76
CA ILE A 107 7.91 -12.99 8.60
C ILE A 107 9.29 -12.72 8.00
N HIS A 108 9.39 -11.83 7.00
CA HIS A 108 10.67 -11.38 6.46
C HIS A 108 11.58 -10.79 7.53
N GLY A 109 11.09 -9.84 8.34
CA GLY A 109 11.88 -9.21 9.40
C GLY A 109 12.41 -10.20 10.44
N ILE A 110 11.58 -11.18 10.84
CA ILE A 110 11.98 -12.24 11.77
C ILE A 110 13.00 -13.19 11.10
N ALA A 111 12.75 -13.61 9.86
CA ALA A 111 13.58 -14.58 9.15
C ALA A 111 14.97 -14.04 8.82
N MET A 112 15.10 -12.74 8.55
CA MET A 112 16.39 -12.09 8.33
C MET A 112 17.18 -11.88 9.63
N ASN A 113 16.55 -12.03 10.81
CA ASN A 113 17.15 -11.81 12.14
C ASN A 113 17.91 -10.47 12.29
N LYS A 114 17.61 -9.48 11.46
CA LYS A 114 18.18 -8.13 11.56
C LYS A 114 17.21 -7.22 12.33
N TRP A 115 17.66 -6.70 13.45
CA TRP A 115 16.89 -5.77 14.30
C TRP A 115 17.05 -4.31 13.88
N GLU A 116 16.90 -4.04 12.59
CA GLU A 116 17.03 -2.68 12.08
C GLU A 116 15.85 -1.80 12.50
N ILE A 117 16.16 -0.72 13.21
CA ILE A 117 15.14 0.20 13.77
C ILE A 117 14.25 0.78 12.66
N LEU A 118 14.84 1.15 11.51
CA LEU A 118 14.09 1.70 10.39
C LEU A 118 13.10 0.69 9.80
N PHE A 119 13.51 -0.57 9.67
CA PHE A 119 12.63 -1.63 9.22
C PHE A 119 11.42 -1.79 10.12
N TRP A 120 11.66 -1.95 11.43
CA TRP A 120 10.58 -2.17 12.39
C TRP A 120 9.68 -0.94 12.54
N ALA A 121 10.24 0.28 12.47
CA ALA A 121 9.46 1.51 12.43
C ALA A 121 8.57 1.59 11.18
N GLY A 122 9.10 1.22 10.01
CA GLY A 122 8.35 1.12 8.76
C GLY A 122 7.25 0.06 8.84
N TRP A 123 7.57 -1.13 9.34
CA TRP A 123 6.61 -2.21 9.53
C TRP A 123 5.48 -1.83 10.51
N VAL A 124 5.79 -1.16 11.63
CA VAL A 124 4.79 -0.62 12.56
C VAL A 124 3.89 0.40 11.84
N GLY A 125 4.44 1.21 10.95
CA GLY A 125 3.67 2.09 10.06
C GLY A 125 2.67 1.31 9.20
N MET A 126 3.11 0.22 8.55
CA MET A 126 2.21 -0.65 7.79
C MET A 126 1.14 -1.32 8.67
N LEU A 127 1.53 -1.81 9.85
CA LEU A 127 0.61 -2.42 10.81
C LEU A 127 -0.48 -1.43 11.24
N LEU A 128 -0.10 -0.20 11.60
CA LEU A 128 -1.02 0.86 11.97
C LEU A 128 -2.00 1.16 10.82
N MET A 129 -1.51 1.20 9.58
CA MET A 129 -2.34 1.39 8.39
C MET A 129 -3.32 0.22 8.19
N SER A 130 -2.88 -1.03 8.37
CA SER A 130 -3.75 -2.21 8.25
C SER A 130 -4.82 -2.26 9.34
N VAL A 131 -4.47 -1.97 10.60
CA VAL A 131 -5.43 -1.91 11.72
C VAL A 131 -6.46 -0.81 11.48
N THR A 132 -6.01 0.41 11.17
CA THR A 132 -6.91 1.53 10.90
C THR A 132 -7.77 1.30 9.66
N GLY A 133 -7.26 0.62 8.64
CA GLY A 133 -8.02 0.18 7.47
C GLY A 133 -9.09 -0.86 7.83
N GLY A 134 -8.77 -1.84 8.68
CA GLY A 134 -9.70 -2.86 9.16
C GLY A 134 -10.85 -2.28 9.97
N LEU A 135 -10.58 -1.27 10.80
CA LEU A 135 -11.61 -0.51 11.53
C LEU A 135 -12.61 0.21 10.59
N LEU A 136 -12.21 0.52 9.35
CA LEU A 136 -13.10 1.10 8.35
C LEU A 136 -13.91 0.05 7.59
N LEU A 137 -13.41 -1.18 7.51
CA LEU A 137 -14.12 -2.31 6.92
C LEU A 137 -15.22 -2.83 7.85
N TRP A 138 -14.91 -2.95 9.15
CA TRP A 138 -15.87 -3.44 10.14
C TRP A 138 -16.83 -2.33 10.59
N LYS A 139 -18.14 -2.62 10.65
CA LYS A 139 -19.16 -1.64 11.06
C LYS A 139 -19.28 -1.45 12.58
N TRP A 140 -18.58 -2.27 13.36
CA TRP A 140 -18.72 -2.38 14.81
C TRP A 140 -18.16 -1.20 15.63
N PRO A 141 -17.05 -0.53 15.26
CA PRO A 141 -16.53 0.57 16.08
C PRO A 141 -17.43 1.82 16.04
N PRO A 142 -17.52 2.58 17.15
CA PRO A 142 -18.27 3.83 17.20
C PRO A 142 -17.89 4.81 16.08
N LYS A 143 -18.85 5.64 15.65
CA LYS A 143 -18.63 6.62 14.56
C LYS A 143 -17.42 7.54 14.80
N LYS A 144 -17.14 7.90 16.06
CA LYS A 144 -15.98 8.71 16.47
C LYS A 144 -14.65 8.00 16.16
N VAL A 145 -14.53 6.73 16.56
CA VAL A 145 -13.34 5.90 16.30
C VAL A 145 -13.10 5.75 14.80
N ARG A 146 -14.14 5.48 14.02
CA ARG A 146 -14.03 5.36 12.56
C ARG A 146 -13.61 6.66 11.87
N LYS A 147 -13.98 7.83 12.41
CA LYS A 147 -13.48 9.13 11.91
C LYS A 147 -11.98 9.27 12.17
N GLY A 148 -11.52 8.95 13.38
CA GLY A 148 -10.09 8.97 13.72
C GLY A 148 -9.27 8.01 12.87
N ALA A 149 -9.70 6.74 12.77
CA ALA A 149 -9.07 5.74 11.92
C ALA A 149 -8.98 6.20 10.46
N ARG A 150 -10.03 6.86 9.94
CA ARG A 150 -10.01 7.43 8.58
C ARG A 150 -8.99 8.55 8.42
N LEU A 151 -8.85 9.43 9.41
CA LEU A 151 -7.88 10.52 9.36
C LEU A 151 -6.46 9.96 9.30
N ILE A 152 -6.14 9.02 10.18
CA ILE A 152 -4.83 8.35 10.23
C ILE A 152 -4.58 7.58 8.94
N HIS A 153 -5.52 6.72 8.53
CA HIS A 153 -5.37 5.87 7.35
C HIS A 153 -5.31 6.67 6.03
N ALA A 154 -5.90 7.87 5.98
CA ALA A 154 -5.81 8.74 4.81
C ALA A 154 -4.61 9.70 4.87
N GLN A 155 -3.82 9.68 5.94
CA GLN A 155 -2.71 10.59 6.14
C GLN A 155 -1.54 10.20 5.23
N ARG A 156 -1.30 11.04 4.22
CA ARG A 156 -0.24 10.82 3.22
C ARG A 156 1.16 10.83 3.82
N ALA A 157 1.39 11.64 4.85
CA ALA A 157 2.68 11.69 5.54
C ALA A 157 3.02 10.32 6.16
N LEU A 158 2.04 9.64 6.76
CA LEU A 158 2.25 8.31 7.34
C LEU A 158 2.64 7.28 6.27
N LEU A 159 1.99 7.33 5.10
CA LEU A 159 2.38 6.51 3.95
C LEU A 159 3.83 6.79 3.51
N VAL A 160 4.18 8.06 3.30
CA VAL A 160 5.52 8.46 2.81
C VAL A 160 6.60 8.05 3.80
N ILE A 161 6.40 8.30 5.09
CA ILE A 161 7.35 7.92 6.15
C ILE A 161 7.50 6.40 6.22
N THR A 162 6.38 5.66 6.23
CA THR A 162 6.37 4.19 6.24
C THR A 162 7.19 3.62 5.08
N VAL A 163 6.93 4.12 3.88
CA VAL A 163 7.56 3.66 2.65
C VAL A 163 9.04 4.05 2.61
N ALA A 164 9.40 5.26 3.06
CA ALA A 164 10.78 5.70 3.16
C ALA A 164 11.59 4.83 4.13
N PHE A 165 11.03 4.53 5.31
CA PHE A 165 11.68 3.68 6.31
C PHE A 165 11.94 2.27 5.79
N ILE A 166 10.95 1.64 5.14
CA ILE A 166 11.10 0.31 4.54
C ILE A 166 12.10 0.31 3.39
N PHE A 167 12.06 1.32 2.53
CA PHE A 167 12.97 1.39 1.37
C PHE A 167 14.41 1.64 1.79
N ILE A 168 14.65 2.52 2.76
CA ILE A 168 15.98 2.77 3.32
C ILE A 168 16.49 1.50 4.01
N SER A 169 15.66 0.84 4.82
CA SER A 169 16.08 -0.39 5.50
C SER A 169 16.35 -1.53 4.53
N HIS A 170 15.57 -1.67 3.45
CA HIS A 170 15.79 -2.74 2.45
C HIS A 170 17.18 -2.66 1.80
N ARG A 171 17.79 -1.46 1.73
CA ARG A 171 19.18 -1.31 1.29
C ARG A 171 20.20 -1.83 2.29
N GLY A 172 19.86 -1.97 3.57
CA GLY A 172 20.69 -2.62 4.60
C GLY A 172 20.45 -4.12 4.74
N PHE A 173 19.34 -4.64 4.17
CA PHE A 173 19.08 -6.09 4.09
C PHE A 173 19.84 -6.78 2.96
N ASN A 174 19.99 -6.10 1.82
CA ASN A 174 20.89 -6.47 0.72
C ASN A 174 22.35 -6.18 1.09
#